data_AF-A0A8T4QRL8-F1
#
_entry.id   AF-A0A8T4QRL8-F1
#
_cell.length_a   1.000
_cell.length_b   1.000
_cell.length_c   1.000
_cell.angle_alpha   90.00
_cell.angle_beta   90.00
_cell.angle_gamma   90.00
#
_symmetry.space_group_name_H-M   'P 1'
#
loop_
_entity.id
_entity.type
_entity.pdbx_description
1 polymer ?
#
loop_
_entity_poly.entity_id
_entity_poly.type
_entity_poly.pdbx_seq_one_letter_code
_entity_poly.pdbx_strand_id
1 'polypeptide(L)'
;MRKVRITTSKGQSHMTETIAILFIFFVLVFFGILFYYKYSQVSLKQEKEELLGKRAIETTLKALFLPELICSNGEAEPEDNCVDMLKVRHANVTFRLHNQTYFDLLSYSKISIYKVYPESEIKEPFVLYDKPKPDWEKKEATYFVLTLRDELQGQDNYGFGYIKVEVYS
;
A
#
# COMPACT_ATOMS: atom_id res chain seq x y z
N MET A 1 77.61 -11.27 -34.83
CA MET A 1 76.30 -11.17 -34.14
C MET A 1 76.40 -10.15 -33.01
N ARG A 2 75.84 -8.94 -33.17
CA ARG A 2 75.86 -7.89 -32.13
C ARG A 2 74.77 -8.18 -31.09
N LYS A 3 75.19 -8.35 -29.84
CA LYS A 3 74.32 -8.55 -28.68
C LYS A 3 73.85 -7.17 -28.21
N VAL A 4 72.61 -6.80 -28.53
CA VAL A 4 72.00 -5.55 -28.06
C VAL A 4 71.66 -5.73 -26.58
N ARG A 5 72.37 -5.01 -25.70
CA ARG A 5 72.15 -5.00 -24.26
C ARG A 5 71.14 -3.90 -23.95
N ILE A 6 69.89 -4.27 -23.69
CA ILE A 6 68.85 -3.36 -23.25
C ILE A 6 69.13 -3.02 -21.78
N THR A 7 69.65 -1.82 -21.51
CA THR A 7 69.67 -1.25 -20.17
C THR A 7 68.26 -0.73 -19.89
N THR A 8 67.45 -1.53 -19.20
CA THR A 8 66.10 -1.15 -18.77
C THR A 8 66.17 0.06 -17.84
N SER A 9 65.54 1.13 -18.30
CA SER A 9 65.51 2.46 -17.67
C SER A 9 64.77 2.41 -16.34
N LYS A 10 65.37 2.97 -15.27
CA LYS A 10 64.74 3.11 -13.94
C LYS A 10 63.37 3.83 -13.98
N GLY A 11 63.10 4.60 -15.03
CA GLY A 11 61.81 5.25 -15.24
C GLY A 11 60.64 4.30 -15.51
N GLN A 12 60.88 3.10 -16.07
CA GLN A 12 59.81 2.12 -16.34
C GLN A 12 59.23 1.51 -15.06
N SER A 13 60.03 1.35 -14.00
CA SER A 13 59.57 0.74 -12.73
C SER A 13 58.57 1.62 -11.98
N HIS A 14 58.77 2.95 -12.01
CA HIS A 14 57.86 3.89 -11.36
C HIS A 14 56.51 3.99 -12.09
N MET A 15 56.51 3.85 -13.42
CA MET A 15 55.27 3.85 -14.20
C MET A 15 54.42 2.59 -13.96
N THR A 16 55.03 1.44 -13.71
CA THR A 16 54.29 0.21 -13.40
C THR A 16 53.67 0.21 -12.00
N GLU A 17 54.30 0.88 -11.03
CA GLU A 17 53.80 0.98 -9.65
C GLU A 17 52.50 1.81 -9.58
N THR A 18 52.46 2.96 -10.27
CA THR A 18 51.26 3.81 -10.30
C THR A 18 50.10 3.14 -11.03
N ILE A 19 50.37 2.34 -12.06
CA ILE A 19 49.36 1.55 -12.76
C ILE A 19 48.75 0.49 -11.83
N ALA A 20 49.58 -0.18 -11.02
CA ALA A 20 49.09 -1.17 -10.06
C ALA A 20 48.16 -0.55 -9.00
N ILE A 21 48.49 0.64 -8.51
CA ILE A 21 47.66 1.38 -7.54
C ILE A 21 46.32 1.78 -8.17
N LEU A 22 46.34 2.33 -9.40
CA LEU A 22 45.11 2.68 -10.12
C LEU A 22 44.24 1.46 -10.39
N PHE A 23 44.84 0.32 -10.74
CA PHE A 23 44.10 -0.92 -10.95
C PHE A 23 43.34 -1.37 -9.70
N ILE A 24 44.02 -1.40 -8.54
CA ILE A 24 43.39 -1.76 -7.26
C ILE A 24 42.26 -0.77 -6.93
N PHE A 25 42.49 0.52 -7.16
CA PHE A 25 41.47 1.55 -6.96
C PHE A 25 40.21 1.29 -7.81
N PHE A 26 40.35 1.00 -9.10
CA PHE A 26 39.21 0.70 -9.97
C PHE A 26 38.45 -0.56 -9.55
N VAL A 27 39.16 -1.61 -9.11
CA VAL A 27 38.53 -2.84 -8.60
C VAL A 27 37.68 -2.53 -7.36
N LEU A 28 38.20 -1.75 -6.42
CA LEU A 28 37.45 -1.35 -5.23
C LEU A 28 36.22 -0.50 -5.57
N VAL A 29 36.35 0.45 -6.50
CA VAL A 29 35.22 1.27 -6.97
C VAL A 29 34.16 0.41 -7.65
N PHE A 30 34.57 -0.56 -8.48
CA PHE A 30 33.65 -1.46 -9.16
C PHE A 30 32.82 -2.28 -8.16
N PHE A 31 33.46 -2.87 -7.14
CA PHE A 31 32.73 -3.55 -6.08
C PHE A 31 31.81 -2.60 -5.30
N GLY A 32 32.27 -1.40 -4.98
CA GLY A 32 31.45 -0.37 -4.31
C GLY A 32 30.16 -0.06 -5.08
N ILE A 33 30.26 0.09 -6.41
CA ILE A 33 29.10 0.33 -7.28
C ILE A 33 28.14 -0.87 -7.28
N LEU A 34 28.66 -2.11 -7.38
CA LEU A 34 27.82 -3.31 -7.35
C LEU A 34 27.03 -3.44 -6.03
N PHE A 35 27.69 -3.21 -4.89
CA PHE A 35 27.03 -3.23 -3.59
C PHE A 35 26.00 -2.11 -3.45
N TYR A 36 26.34 -0.89 -3.90
CA TYR A 36 25.43 0.24 -3.87
C TYR A 36 24.14 -0.04 -4.66
N TYR A 37 24.25 -0.59 -5.88
CA TYR A 37 23.08 -0.96 -6.68
C TYR A 37 22.18 -1.98 -5.98
N LYS A 38 22.76 -3.01 -5.36
CA LYS A 38 21.99 -4.01 -4.62
C LYS A 38 21.30 -3.41 -3.39
N TYR A 39 21.99 -2.57 -2.64
CA TYR A 39 21.43 -1.90 -1.47
C TYR A 39 20.28 -0.94 -1.86
N SER A 40 20.48 -0.15 -2.92
CA SER A 40 19.46 0.77 -3.43
C SER A 40 18.18 0.04 -3.86
N GLN A 41 18.28 -1.12 -4.53
CA GLN A 41 17.10 -1.92 -4.91
C GLN A 41 16.29 -2.40 -3.70
N VAL A 42 16.96 -2.81 -2.62
CA VAL A 42 16.29 -3.27 -1.40
C VAL A 42 15.57 -2.11 -0.71
N SER A 43 16.25 -0.96 -0.59
CA SER A 43 15.66 0.25 0.00
C SER A 43 14.43 0.73 -0.78
N LEU A 44 14.50 0.75 -2.12
CA LEU A 44 13.35 1.12 -2.96
C LEU A 44 12.16 0.15 -2.81
N LYS A 45 12.42 -1.14 -2.59
CA LYS A 45 11.36 -2.12 -2.35
C LYS A 45 10.69 -1.89 -0.99
N GLN A 46 11.47 -1.61 0.05
CA GLN A 46 10.95 -1.32 1.39
C GLN A 46 10.14 -0.02 1.40
N GLU A 47 10.63 1.04 0.75
CA GLU A 47 9.91 2.31 0.63
C GLU A 47 8.58 2.14 -0.10
N LYS A 48 8.55 1.34 -1.17
CA LYS A 48 7.28 1.01 -1.86
C LYS A 48 6.29 0.27 -0.96
N GLU A 49 6.76 -0.68 -0.16
CA GLU A 49 5.90 -1.41 0.78
C GLU A 49 5.35 -0.49 1.88
N GLU A 50 6.19 0.42 2.40
CA GLU A 50 5.76 1.41 3.39
C GLU A 50 4.73 2.40 2.81
N LEU A 51 4.96 2.91 1.60
CA LEU A 51 4.02 3.80 0.91
C LEU A 51 2.67 3.12 0.64
N LEU A 52 2.70 1.85 0.26
CA LEU A 52 1.50 1.05 0.03
C LEU A 52 0.72 0.88 1.35
N GLY A 53 1.39 0.54 2.44
CA GLY A 53 0.77 0.45 3.77
C GLY A 53 0.16 1.78 4.23
N LYS A 54 0.88 2.90 4.06
CA LYS A 54 0.36 4.24 4.37
C LYS A 54 -0.90 4.56 3.55
N ARG A 55 -0.90 4.23 2.26
CA ARG A 55 -2.06 4.42 1.39
C ARG A 55 -3.25 3.55 1.81
N ALA A 56 -3.03 2.32 2.25
CA ALA A 56 -4.08 1.44 2.76
C ALA A 56 -4.74 2.02 4.01
N ILE A 57 -3.95 2.54 4.95
CA ILE A 57 -4.45 3.23 6.15
C ILE A 57 -5.20 4.49 5.78
N GLU A 58 -4.64 5.35 4.92
CA GLU A 58 -5.29 6.59 4.49
C GLU A 58 -6.63 6.32 3.79
N THR A 59 -6.68 5.32 2.92
CA THR A 59 -7.90 4.89 2.23
C THR A 59 -8.92 4.33 3.23
N THR A 60 -8.46 3.61 4.26
CA THR A 60 -9.32 3.10 5.33
C THR A 60 -9.93 4.23 6.14
N LEU A 61 -9.13 5.23 6.55
CA LEU A 61 -9.63 6.39 7.27
C LEU A 61 -10.64 7.18 6.42
N LYS A 62 -10.32 7.41 5.14
CA LYS A 62 -11.26 8.03 4.19
C LYS A 62 -12.57 7.26 4.12
N ALA A 63 -12.52 5.93 4.03
CA ALA A 63 -13.70 5.08 3.97
C ALA A 63 -14.53 5.10 5.27
N LEU A 64 -13.87 5.10 6.44
CA LEU A 64 -14.53 5.16 7.75
C LEU A 64 -15.26 6.48 7.95
N PHE A 65 -14.68 7.59 7.47
CA PHE A 65 -15.28 8.92 7.62
C PHE A 65 -16.16 9.34 6.43
N LEU A 66 -16.69 8.38 5.65
CA LEU A 66 -17.65 8.69 4.60
C LEU A 66 -19.04 9.00 5.21
N PRO A 67 -19.65 10.14 4.88
CA PRO A 67 -20.99 10.48 5.38
C PRO A 67 -22.07 9.48 4.93
N GLU A 68 -21.81 8.76 3.84
CA GLU A 68 -22.65 7.67 3.32
C GLU A 68 -22.59 6.40 4.17
N LEU A 69 -21.69 6.29 5.13
CA LEU A 69 -21.56 5.11 5.99
C LEU A 69 -21.78 5.45 7.47
N ILE A 70 -21.35 6.63 7.91
CA ILE A 70 -21.42 7.05 9.32
C ILE A 70 -22.87 7.06 9.84
N CYS A 71 -23.07 6.56 11.06
CA CYS A 71 -24.30 6.73 11.83
C CYS A 71 -24.43 8.15 12.38
N SER A 72 -25.66 8.65 12.44
CA SER A 72 -25.98 9.90 13.12
C SER A 72 -26.79 9.61 14.38
N ASN A 73 -26.45 10.27 15.48
CA ASN A 73 -27.28 10.33 16.68
C ASN A 73 -28.17 11.57 16.63
N GLY A 74 -29.32 11.52 17.33
CA GLY A 74 -30.51 12.38 17.12
C GLY A 74 -30.31 13.90 16.99
N GLU A 75 -29.14 14.45 17.35
CA GLU A 75 -28.76 15.86 17.14
C GLU A 75 -27.80 16.07 15.94
N ALA A 76 -27.80 15.15 14.97
CA ALA A 76 -26.89 15.16 13.80
C ALA A 76 -25.40 14.96 14.12
N GLU A 77 -25.08 14.51 15.34
CA GLU A 77 -23.70 14.20 15.72
C GLU A 77 -23.26 12.84 15.15
N PRO A 78 -22.07 12.74 14.53
CA PRO A 78 -21.54 11.47 14.06
C PRO A 78 -21.13 10.58 15.24
N GLU A 79 -21.53 9.31 15.20
CA GLU A 79 -21.08 8.33 16.19
C GLU A 79 -19.76 7.70 15.76
N ASP A 80 -18.78 7.66 16.67
CA ASP A 80 -17.47 7.08 16.40
C ASP A 80 -17.56 5.58 16.10
N ASN A 81 -16.95 5.16 15.00
CA ASN A 81 -16.85 3.76 14.56
C ASN A 81 -18.20 3.06 14.33
N CYS A 82 -19.28 3.82 14.12
CA CYS A 82 -20.60 3.29 13.79
C CYS A 82 -20.88 3.39 12.29
N VAL A 83 -21.38 2.28 11.73
CA VAL A 83 -21.84 2.22 10.35
C VAL A 83 -23.33 1.87 10.29
N ASP A 84 -24.06 2.68 9.52
CA ASP A 84 -25.48 2.51 9.29
C ASP A 84 -25.73 1.43 8.21
N MET A 85 -26.38 0.34 8.62
CA MET A 85 -26.68 -0.79 7.75
C MET A 85 -27.66 -0.44 6.62
N LEU A 86 -28.58 0.50 6.82
CA LEU A 86 -29.50 0.94 5.79
C LEU A 86 -28.72 1.62 4.65
N LYS A 87 -27.76 2.48 5.01
CA LYS A 87 -26.89 3.13 4.04
C LYS A 87 -25.96 2.14 3.36
N VAL A 88 -25.34 1.21 4.09
CA VAL A 88 -24.49 0.14 3.52
C VAL A 88 -25.21 -0.66 2.43
N ARG A 89 -26.47 -1.02 2.64
CA ARG A 89 -27.28 -1.76 1.65
C ARG A 89 -27.47 -0.99 0.35
N HIS A 90 -27.51 0.33 0.41
CA HIS A 90 -27.72 1.21 -0.75
C HIS A 90 -26.43 1.85 -1.28
N ALA A 91 -25.33 1.78 -0.53
CA ALA A 91 -24.06 2.43 -0.86
C ALA A 91 -23.49 1.98 -2.21
N ASN A 92 -23.66 0.70 -2.57
CA ASN A 92 -23.22 0.18 -3.87
C ASN A 92 -23.91 0.91 -5.04
N VAL A 93 -25.18 1.31 -4.89
CA VAL A 93 -25.89 2.09 -5.91
C VAL A 93 -25.30 3.50 -6.02
N THR A 94 -25.09 4.17 -4.89
CA THR A 94 -24.52 5.51 -4.82
C THR A 94 -23.10 5.57 -5.38
N PHE A 95 -22.26 4.58 -5.05
CA PHE A 95 -20.87 4.50 -5.52
C PHE A 95 -20.78 4.20 -7.01
N ARG A 96 -21.72 3.44 -7.57
CA ARG A 96 -21.81 3.23 -9.03
C ARG A 96 -22.25 4.49 -9.76
N LEU A 97 -23.18 5.24 -9.18
CA LEU A 97 -23.70 6.47 -9.78
C LEU A 97 -22.64 7.57 -9.85
N HIS A 98 -21.87 7.75 -8.77
CA HIS A 98 -20.82 8.77 -8.68
C HIS A 98 -19.41 8.16 -8.76
N ASN A 99 -19.23 7.21 -9.67
CA ASN A 99 -18.03 6.40 -9.77
C ASN A 99 -16.72 7.23 -9.85
N GLN A 100 -16.72 8.32 -10.61
CA GLN A 100 -15.52 9.16 -10.75
C GLN A 100 -15.13 9.83 -9.44
N THR A 101 -16.10 10.41 -8.72
CA THR A 101 -15.87 11.10 -7.44
C THR A 101 -15.29 10.16 -6.39
N TYR A 102 -15.83 8.94 -6.28
CA TYR A 102 -15.29 7.95 -5.34
C TYR A 102 -13.98 7.35 -5.82
N PHE A 103 -13.74 7.25 -7.13
CA PHE A 103 -12.46 6.81 -7.65
C PHE A 103 -11.34 7.80 -7.32
N ASP A 104 -11.59 9.10 -7.41
CA ASP A 104 -10.59 10.10 -7.05
C ASP A 104 -10.22 10.04 -5.55
N LEU A 105 -11.17 9.65 -4.69
CA LEU A 105 -10.97 9.51 -3.25
C LEU A 105 -10.32 8.18 -2.83
N LEU A 106 -10.83 7.06 -3.36
CA LEU A 106 -10.53 5.69 -2.92
C LEU A 106 -9.59 4.94 -3.88
N SER A 107 -9.35 5.50 -5.07
CA SER A 107 -8.48 4.95 -6.10
C SER A 107 -8.79 3.47 -6.42
N TYR A 108 -7.77 2.71 -6.81
CA TYR A 108 -7.86 1.26 -6.97
C TYR A 108 -7.85 0.57 -5.60
N SER A 109 -9.05 0.29 -5.10
CA SER A 109 -9.25 -0.42 -3.85
C SER A 109 -10.53 -1.25 -3.88
N LYS A 110 -10.65 -2.15 -2.91
CA LYS A 110 -11.85 -2.91 -2.63
C LYS A 110 -12.23 -2.74 -1.17
N ILE A 111 -13.45 -2.29 -0.94
CA ILE A 111 -13.98 -2.01 0.40
C ILE A 111 -15.14 -2.96 0.65
N SER A 112 -15.02 -3.74 1.72
CA SER A 112 -16.00 -4.75 2.09
C SER A 112 -16.29 -4.69 3.58
N ILE A 113 -17.55 -4.79 3.97
CA ILE A 113 -17.97 -4.84 5.37
C ILE A 113 -18.43 -6.25 5.72
N TYR A 114 -17.90 -6.77 6.82
CA TYR A 114 -18.22 -8.07 7.37
C TYR A 114 -19.00 -7.89 8.67
N LYS A 115 -20.18 -8.50 8.74
CA LYS A 115 -20.95 -8.61 9.98
C LYS A 115 -20.52 -9.89 10.71
N VAL A 116 -20.05 -9.74 11.94
CA VAL A 116 -19.61 -10.85 12.80
C VAL A 116 -20.71 -11.23 13.80
N TYR A 117 -21.46 -10.23 14.29
CA TYR A 117 -22.55 -10.43 15.26
C TYR A 117 -23.74 -9.50 14.95
N PRO A 118 -25.01 -9.89 15.24
CA PRO A 118 -25.44 -11.26 15.56
C PRO A 118 -25.07 -12.23 14.42
N GLU A 119 -24.86 -13.50 14.75
CA GLU A 119 -24.50 -14.56 13.79
C GLU A 119 -25.69 -14.80 12.85
N SER A 120 -25.89 -13.89 11.92
CA SER A 120 -26.91 -13.98 10.88
C SER A 120 -26.42 -14.91 9.78
N GLU A 121 -27.33 -15.67 9.17
CA GLU A 121 -27.05 -16.62 8.07
C GLU A 121 -26.35 -15.99 6.85
N ILE A 122 -26.33 -14.66 6.75
CA ILE A 122 -25.62 -13.91 5.70
C ILE A 122 -24.12 -13.94 5.99
N LYS A 123 -23.44 -14.95 5.45
CA LYS A 123 -21.97 -15.08 5.49
C LYS A 123 -21.25 -14.19 4.46
N GLU A 124 -21.99 -13.61 3.52
CA GLU A 124 -21.39 -12.82 2.44
C GLU A 124 -21.09 -11.39 2.89
N PRO A 125 -19.90 -10.86 2.55
CA PRO A 125 -19.57 -9.47 2.85
C PRO A 125 -20.36 -8.48 1.99
N PHE A 126 -20.71 -7.35 2.58
CA PHE A 126 -21.24 -6.21 1.84
C PHE A 126 -20.10 -5.52 1.09
N VAL A 127 -19.98 -5.77 -0.21
CA VAL A 127 -18.99 -5.11 -1.06
C VAL A 127 -19.52 -3.74 -1.45
N LEU A 128 -18.92 -2.70 -0.88
CA LEU A 128 -19.34 -1.32 -1.14
C LEU A 128 -18.71 -0.80 -2.42
N TYR A 129 -17.39 -1.00 -2.55
CA TYR A 129 -16.58 -0.49 -3.65
C TYR A 129 -15.63 -1.59 -4.13
N ASP A 130 -15.53 -1.79 -5.43
CA ASP A 130 -14.64 -2.78 -6.04
C ASP A 130 -14.05 -2.22 -7.34
N LYS A 131 -12.83 -1.69 -7.25
CA LYS A 131 -12.04 -1.20 -8.40
C LYS A 131 -10.67 -1.85 -8.40
N PRO A 132 -10.55 -3.07 -8.94
CA PRO A 132 -9.25 -3.71 -9.09
C PRO A 132 -8.43 -2.94 -10.12
N LYS A 133 -7.13 -2.82 -9.87
CA LYS A 133 -6.17 -2.34 -10.87
C LYS A 133 -5.96 -3.47 -11.89
N PRO A 134 -5.96 -3.22 -13.23
CA PRO A 134 -5.89 -4.29 -14.23
C PRO A 134 -4.60 -5.12 -14.15
N ASP A 135 -3.48 -4.50 -13.78
CA ASP A 135 -2.16 -5.13 -13.66
C ASP A 135 -1.60 -4.92 -12.25
N TRP A 136 -2.25 -5.50 -11.24
CA TRP A 136 -1.77 -5.43 -9.86
C TRP A 136 -0.78 -6.56 -9.57
N GLU A 137 0.32 -6.24 -8.87
CA GLU A 137 1.31 -7.24 -8.44
C GLU A 137 1.10 -7.64 -6.98
N LYS A 138 0.64 -6.69 -6.17
CA LYS A 138 0.45 -6.85 -4.73
C LYS A 138 -0.86 -6.22 -4.28
N LYS A 139 -1.39 -6.79 -3.19
CA LYS A 139 -2.52 -6.23 -2.45
C LYS A 139 -2.18 -6.18 -0.97
N GLU A 140 -2.59 -5.11 -0.32
CA GLU A 140 -2.47 -4.95 1.13
C GLU A 140 -3.86 -4.73 1.71
N ALA A 141 -4.14 -5.38 2.84
CA ALA A 141 -5.46 -5.35 3.47
C ALA A 141 -5.35 -4.72 4.85
N THR A 142 -6.21 -3.75 5.13
CA THR A 142 -6.39 -3.17 6.47
C THR A 142 -7.77 -3.56 7.00
N TYR A 143 -7.83 -3.82 8.30
CA TYR A 143 -9.04 -4.23 9.00
C TYR A 143 -9.34 -3.22 10.10
N PHE A 144 -10.60 -2.83 10.24
CA PHE A 144 -11.02 -1.94 11.30
C PHE A 144 -12.36 -2.39 11.87
N VAL A 145 -12.45 -2.48 13.20
CA VAL A 145 -13.65 -2.96 13.90
C VAL A 145 -14.66 -1.83 14.01
N LEU A 146 -15.93 -2.15 13.80
CA LEU A 146 -17.02 -1.18 13.77
C LEU A 146 -18.31 -1.77 14.34
N THR A 147 -19.16 -0.88 14.85
CA THR A 147 -20.53 -1.18 15.24
C THR A 147 -21.43 -1.02 14.03
N LEU A 148 -22.39 -1.93 13.88
CA LEU A 148 -23.34 -1.96 12.78
C LEU A 148 -24.72 -1.63 13.32
N ARG A 149 -25.25 -0.44 13.02
CA ARG A 149 -26.58 -0.03 13.48
C ARG A 149 -27.61 -0.34 12.40
N ASP A 150 -28.70 -1.00 12.76
CA ASP A 150 -29.82 -1.28 11.86
C ASP A 150 -31.13 -0.75 12.45
N GLU A 151 -31.68 0.30 11.83
CA GLU A 151 -32.89 1.00 12.30
C GLU A 151 -34.19 0.39 11.76
N LEU A 152 -34.12 -0.55 10.81
CA LEU A 152 -35.31 -1.08 10.13
C LEU A 152 -36.22 -1.93 11.03
N GLN A 153 -35.72 -2.36 12.20
CA GLN A 153 -36.47 -3.21 13.14
C GLN A 153 -37.25 -2.41 14.20
N GLY A 154 -37.27 -1.07 14.14
CA GLY A 154 -38.04 -0.21 15.05
C GLY A 154 -37.47 -0.11 16.47
N GLN A 155 -36.41 -0.87 16.79
CA GLN A 155 -35.52 -0.70 17.94
C GLN A 155 -34.09 -0.66 17.43
N ASP A 156 -33.22 0.12 18.09
CA ASP A 156 -31.80 0.20 17.73
C ASP A 156 -31.13 -1.17 17.92
N ASN A 157 -30.98 -1.90 16.82
CA ASN A 157 -30.30 -3.19 16.82
C ASN A 157 -28.83 -2.96 16.45
N TYR A 158 -27.94 -3.26 17.40
CA TYR A 158 -26.51 -3.15 17.22
C TYR A 158 -25.89 -4.51 16.91
N GLY A 159 -25.19 -4.56 15.79
CA GLY A 159 -24.28 -5.63 15.42
C GLY A 159 -22.83 -5.21 15.60
N PHE A 160 -21.94 -6.20 15.52
CA PHE A 160 -20.51 -5.97 15.46
C PHE A 160 -19.95 -6.51 14.15
N GLY A 161 -18.99 -5.81 13.60
CA GLY A 161 -18.37 -6.17 12.35
C GLY A 161 -16.98 -5.57 12.20
N TYR A 162 -16.43 -5.77 11.02
CA TYR A 162 -15.22 -5.08 10.61
C TYR A 162 -15.30 -4.67 9.14
N ILE A 163 -14.71 -3.53 8.81
CA ILE A 163 -14.43 -3.15 7.44
C ILE A 163 -13.08 -3.71 7.03
N LYS A 164 -13.03 -4.24 5.82
CA LYS A 164 -11.82 -4.69 5.15
C LYS A 164 -11.60 -3.80 3.94
N VAL A 165 -10.45 -3.13 3.91
CA VAL A 165 -10.02 -2.28 2.79
C VAL A 165 -8.80 -2.92 2.17
N GLU A 166 -8.92 -3.36 0.92
CA GLU A 166 -7.81 -3.91 0.14
C GLU A 166 -7.36 -2.84 -0.87
N VAL A 167 -6.09 -2.45 -0.85
CA VAL A 167 -5.50 -1.52 -1.83
C VAL A 167 -4.58 -2.28 -2.77
N TYR A 168 -4.68 -1.97 -4.06
CA TYR A 168 -3.89 -2.59 -5.12
C TYR A 168 -2.69 -1.72 -5.52
N SER A 169 -1.53 -2.35 -5.70
CA SER A 169 -0.31 -1.71 -6.23
C SER A 169 0.16 -2.33 -7.52
#